data_AF-Q3KUJ3-F1
#
_entry.id   AF-Q3KUJ3-F1
#
_cell.length_a   1.000
_cell.length_b   1.000
_cell.length_c   1.000
_cell.angle_alpha   90.00
_cell.angle_beta   90.00
_cell.angle_gamma   90.00
#
_symmetry.space_group_name_H-M   'P 1'
#
loop_
_entity.id
_entity.type
_entity.pdbx_description
1 polymer ?
#
loop_
_entity_poly.entity_id
_entity_poly.type
_entity_poly.pdbx_seq_one_letter_code
_entity_poly.pdbx_strand_id
1 'polypeptide(L)'
;NKVGLCGLVQSFADFLKLLSKVNVHGFNFRSWFSVFGCIVMVVCFLVSVEIYGMFQGGIDSWYALLYFLVVFSFLGYGILLLGWCSWSKYSLISCIRVSFSNVMFEMIFMCILILFGYLYFGYGDPGISSVLVLIVPIGFLCWLVVLVSENNRTPLDYGECESELVSGVTVEYSSVLFLVIFACEYAMMFIFSWISSFVFWGSSCI
;
A
#
# COMPACT_ATOMS: atom_id res chain seq x y z
N ASN A 1 6.25 -10.74 26.98
CA ASN A 1 5.06 -11.61 27.06
C ASN A 1 4.23 -11.37 28.30
N LYS A 2 3.45 -10.28 28.37
CA LYS A 2 2.50 -10.02 29.48
C LYS A 2 1.02 -10.22 29.09
N VAL A 3 0.68 -10.20 27.80
CA VAL A 3 -0.72 -10.07 27.32
C VAL A 3 -1.23 -11.36 26.65
N GLY A 4 -0.85 -12.54 27.16
CA GLY A 4 -1.27 -13.86 26.66
C GLY A 4 -0.12 -14.78 26.23
N LEU A 5 -0.46 -15.93 25.61
CA LEU A 5 0.51 -16.90 25.08
C LEU A 5 1.34 -16.28 23.95
N CYS A 6 2.64 -16.11 24.18
CA CYS A 6 3.60 -15.50 23.23
C CYS A 6 3.21 -14.12 22.65
N GLY A 7 2.26 -13.39 23.27
CA GLY A 7 1.81 -12.09 22.77
C GLY A 7 0.90 -12.16 21.55
N LEU A 8 0.40 -13.34 21.15
CA LEU A 8 -0.53 -13.49 20.01
C LEU A 8 -1.82 -12.67 20.16
N VAL A 9 -2.28 -12.47 21.40
CA VAL A 9 -3.51 -11.73 21.71
C VAL A 9 -3.26 -10.21 21.72
N GLN A 10 -2.02 -9.74 21.55
CA GLN A 10 -1.68 -8.32 21.60
C GLN A 10 -2.41 -7.51 20.53
N SER A 11 -2.42 -7.99 19.28
CA SER A 11 -3.10 -7.29 18.17
C SER A 11 -4.61 -7.16 18.41
N PHE A 12 -5.25 -8.21 18.94
CA PHE A 12 -6.66 -8.17 19.34
C PHE A 12 -6.92 -7.21 20.50
N ALA A 13 -6.02 -7.16 21.49
CA ALA A 13 -6.15 -6.23 22.62
C ALA A 13 -6.03 -4.77 22.18
N ASP A 14 -5.09 -4.45 21.29
CA ASP A 14 -4.92 -3.10 20.75
C ASP A 14 -6.09 -2.70 19.84
N PHE A 15 -6.62 -3.63 19.04
CA PHE A 15 -7.84 -3.44 18.27
C PHE A 15 -9.05 -3.10 19.16
N LEU A 16 -9.32 -3.92 20.18
CA LEU A 16 -10.42 -3.68 21.12
C LEU A 16 -10.25 -2.37 21.90
N LYS A 17 -9.01 -2.04 22.29
CA LYS A 17 -8.69 -0.78 22.96
C LYS A 17 -9.03 0.42 22.08
N LEU A 18 -8.61 0.41 20.81
CA LEU A 18 -8.87 1.50 19.88
C LEU A 18 -10.36 1.63 19.51
N LEU A 19 -11.10 0.52 19.46
CA LEU A 19 -12.56 0.53 19.30
C LEU A 19 -13.28 1.12 20.51
N SER A 20 -12.81 0.82 21.73
CA SER A 20 -13.41 1.34 22.97
C SER A 20 -13.09 2.81 23.23
N LYS A 21 -12.08 3.37 22.55
CA LYS A 21 -11.61 4.73 22.76
C LYS A 21 -12.60 5.71 22.12
N VAL A 22 -13.07 6.69 22.90
CA VAL A 22 -13.96 7.75 22.41
C VAL A 22 -13.24 8.58 21.35
N ASN A 23 -13.87 8.73 20.18
CA ASN A 23 -13.41 9.62 19.13
C ASN A 23 -13.52 11.08 19.61
N VAL A 24 -12.39 11.76 19.79
CA VAL A 24 -12.40 13.20 20.04
C VAL A 24 -12.73 13.89 18.72
N HIS A 25 -13.99 14.32 18.55
CA HIS A 25 -14.41 15.06 17.37
C HIS A 25 -13.93 16.51 17.46
N GLY A 26 -12.74 16.77 16.90
CA GLY A 26 -12.24 18.11 16.64
C GLY A 26 -12.37 18.47 15.16
N PHE A 27 -13.26 19.44 14.87
CA PHE A 27 -13.32 20.28 13.65
C PHE A 27 -13.88 19.71 12.33
N ASN A 28 -15.20 19.88 12.16
CA ASN A 28 -15.94 20.32 10.94
C ASN A 28 -15.76 19.53 9.61
N PHE A 29 -16.49 19.97 8.57
CA PHE A 29 -16.63 19.38 7.21
C PHE A 29 -15.38 18.76 6.57
N ARG A 30 -14.16 19.21 6.91
CA ARG A 30 -12.91 18.58 6.44
C ARG A 30 -12.77 17.13 6.93
N SER A 31 -13.32 16.79 8.09
CA SER A 31 -13.40 15.40 8.59
C SER A 31 -14.20 14.46 7.70
N TRP A 32 -15.15 14.95 6.90
CA TRP A 32 -15.89 14.09 5.96
C TRP A 32 -15.02 13.64 4.78
N PHE A 33 -14.14 14.52 4.30
CA PHE A 33 -13.20 14.19 3.24
C PHE A 33 -12.09 13.25 3.72
N SER A 34 -11.70 13.30 5.00
CA SER A 34 -10.77 12.29 5.54
C SER A 34 -11.41 10.92 5.66
N VAL A 35 -12.68 10.85 6.07
CA VAL A 35 -13.45 9.59 6.02
C VAL A 35 -13.51 9.06 4.58
N PHE A 36 -13.69 9.93 3.59
CA PHE A 36 -13.63 9.53 2.18
C PHE A 36 -12.26 8.98 1.79
N GLY A 37 -11.16 9.60 2.22
CA GLY A 37 -9.81 9.06 2.04
C GLY A 37 -9.63 7.65 2.63
N CYS A 38 -10.12 7.43 3.87
CA CYS A 38 -10.14 6.09 4.47
C CYS A 38 -10.95 5.09 3.63
N ILE A 39 -12.13 5.50 3.14
CA ILE A 39 -12.98 4.64 2.31
C ILE A 39 -12.24 4.26 1.02
N VAL A 40 -11.56 5.22 0.36
CA VAL A 40 -10.75 4.93 -0.83
C VAL A 40 -9.70 3.87 -0.53
N MET A 41 -8.95 4.00 0.58
CA MET A 41 -7.95 2.99 0.97
C MET A 41 -8.57 1.61 1.21
N VAL A 42 -9.72 1.55 1.90
CA VAL A 42 -10.43 0.29 2.15
C VAL A 42 -10.94 -0.32 0.84
N VAL A 43 -11.49 0.47 -0.07
CA VAL A 43 -11.97 0.00 -1.37
C VAL A 43 -10.81 -0.55 -2.19
N CYS A 44 -9.67 0.15 -2.25
CA CYS A 44 -8.48 -0.35 -2.94
C CYS A 44 -8.01 -1.70 -2.35
N PHE A 45 -8.03 -1.85 -1.03
CA PHE A 45 -7.74 -3.13 -0.38
C PHE A 45 -8.74 -4.23 -0.78
N LEU A 46 -10.03 -3.96 -0.73
CA LEU A 46 -11.05 -4.95 -1.09
C LEU A 46 -10.95 -5.38 -2.56
N VAL A 47 -10.74 -4.43 -3.47
CA VAL A 47 -10.57 -4.71 -4.90
C VAL A 47 -9.31 -5.55 -5.16
N SER A 48 -8.20 -5.25 -4.47
CA SER A 48 -6.98 -6.05 -4.61
C SER A 48 -7.11 -7.47 -4.05
N VAL A 49 -7.92 -7.67 -3.00
CA VAL A 49 -8.28 -9.03 -2.52
C VAL A 49 -9.18 -9.77 -3.51
N GLU A 50 -10.12 -9.08 -4.17
CA GLU A 50 -10.93 -9.69 -5.23
C GLU A 50 -10.06 -10.14 -6.40
N ILE A 51 -9.14 -9.27 -6.85
CA ILE A 51 -8.17 -9.61 -7.90
C ILE A 51 -7.36 -10.84 -7.48
N TYR A 52 -6.82 -10.87 -6.25
CA TYR A 52 -6.14 -12.04 -5.69
C TYR A 52 -7.00 -13.32 -5.76
N GLY A 53 -8.28 -13.22 -5.38
CA GLY A 53 -9.22 -14.33 -5.44
C GLY A 53 -9.46 -14.84 -6.86
N MET A 54 -9.50 -13.95 -7.87
CA MET A 54 -9.66 -14.33 -9.28
C MET A 54 -8.45 -15.13 -9.78
N PHE A 55 -7.23 -14.72 -9.42
CA PHE A 55 -6.01 -15.47 -9.75
C PHE A 55 -6.00 -16.87 -9.13
N GLN A 56 -6.36 -16.98 -7.84
CA GLN A 56 -6.42 -18.28 -7.18
C GLN A 56 -7.55 -19.17 -7.74
N GLY A 57 -8.61 -18.55 -8.25
CA GLY A 57 -9.73 -19.21 -8.93
C GLY A 57 -9.45 -19.64 -10.37
N GLY A 58 -8.25 -19.35 -10.91
CA GLY A 58 -7.85 -19.70 -12.28
C GLY A 58 -8.54 -18.86 -13.37
N ILE A 59 -9.09 -17.70 -13.01
CA ILE A 59 -9.61 -16.74 -13.98
C ILE A 59 -8.46 -15.83 -14.38
N ASP A 60 -7.64 -16.31 -15.31
CA ASP A 60 -6.53 -15.53 -15.83
C ASP A 60 -7.06 -14.50 -16.82
N SER A 61 -7.04 -13.23 -16.40
CA SER A 61 -7.19 -12.13 -17.34
C SER A 61 -5.81 -11.79 -17.91
N TRP A 62 -5.71 -11.67 -19.24
CA TRP A 62 -4.47 -11.27 -19.89
C TRP A 62 -3.88 -10.01 -19.26
N TYR A 63 -4.73 -9.07 -18.83
CA TYR A 63 -4.36 -7.76 -18.29
C TYR A 63 -4.22 -7.71 -16.76
N ALA A 64 -4.10 -8.84 -16.08
CA ALA A 64 -4.28 -8.88 -14.63
C ALA A 64 -3.23 -8.05 -13.85
N LEU A 65 -1.99 -7.96 -14.33
CA LEU A 65 -0.97 -7.08 -13.74
C LEU A 65 -1.32 -5.58 -13.88
N LEU A 66 -2.04 -5.20 -14.94
CA LEU A 66 -2.46 -3.81 -15.14
C LEU A 66 -3.59 -3.40 -14.19
N TYR A 67 -4.42 -4.34 -13.74
CA TYR A 67 -5.45 -4.03 -12.73
C TYR A 67 -4.83 -3.63 -11.40
N PHE A 68 -3.76 -4.30 -10.98
CA PHE A 68 -3.02 -3.91 -9.78
C PHE A 68 -2.49 -2.50 -9.89
N LEU A 69 -1.87 -2.17 -11.01
CA LEU A 69 -1.35 -0.86 -11.31
C LEU A 69 -2.41 0.25 -11.14
N VAL A 70 -3.62 0.03 -11.65
CA VAL A 70 -4.74 0.97 -11.45
C VAL A 70 -5.11 1.09 -9.96
N VAL A 71 -5.21 -0.04 -9.24
CA VAL A 71 -5.59 -0.02 -7.81
C VAL A 71 -4.55 0.70 -6.95
N PHE A 72 -3.25 0.49 -7.21
CA PHE A 72 -2.18 1.14 -6.47
C PHE A 72 -2.12 2.64 -6.72
N SER A 73 -2.42 3.10 -7.95
CA SER A 73 -2.53 4.53 -8.25
C SER A 73 -3.55 5.25 -7.35
N PHE A 74 -4.69 4.60 -7.06
CA PHE A 74 -5.73 5.15 -6.19
C PHE A 74 -5.35 5.20 -4.71
N LEU A 75 -4.44 4.35 -4.24
CA LEU A 75 -3.99 4.35 -2.83
C LEU A 75 -3.22 5.61 -2.46
N GLY A 76 -2.36 6.10 -3.37
CA GLY A 76 -1.64 7.36 -3.17
C GLY A 76 -2.60 8.53 -2.96
N TYR A 77 -3.69 8.59 -3.74
CA TYR A 77 -4.73 9.59 -3.56
C TYR A 77 -5.48 9.47 -2.23
N GLY A 78 -5.67 8.25 -1.71
CA GLY A 78 -6.25 8.01 -0.39
C GLY A 78 -5.44 8.69 0.73
N ILE A 79 -4.12 8.51 0.72
CA ILE A 79 -3.21 9.14 1.70
C ILE A 79 -3.20 10.66 1.53
N LEU A 80 -3.22 11.14 0.28
CA LEU A 80 -3.25 12.57 -0.04
C LEU A 80 -4.49 13.26 0.55
N LEU A 81 -5.66 12.62 0.40
CA LEU A 81 -6.92 13.09 0.98
C LEU A 81 -6.87 13.12 2.51
N LEU A 82 -6.32 12.09 3.15
CA LEU A 82 -6.18 12.05 4.61
C LEU A 82 -5.37 13.24 5.14
N GLY A 83 -4.23 13.56 4.52
CA GLY A 83 -3.43 14.67 5.00
C GLY A 83 -3.96 16.05 4.62
N TRP A 84 -4.59 16.23 3.46
CA TRP A 84 -5.21 17.52 3.10
C TRP A 84 -6.29 17.92 4.13
N CYS A 85 -7.06 16.94 4.58
CA CYS A 85 -8.19 17.16 5.48
C CYS A 85 -7.78 17.49 6.92
N SER A 86 -6.52 17.27 7.26
CA SER A 86 -5.97 17.61 8.57
C SER A 86 -5.86 19.13 8.77
N TRP A 87 -5.95 19.57 10.03
CA TRP A 87 -5.94 20.97 10.45
C TRP A 87 -4.55 21.48 10.85
N SER A 88 -3.59 20.59 11.05
CA SER A 88 -2.21 20.90 11.40
C SER A 88 -1.36 21.04 10.15
N LYS A 89 -0.48 22.05 10.19
CA LYS A 89 0.51 22.28 9.15
C LYS A 89 1.46 21.09 9.00
N TYR A 90 1.76 20.40 10.10
CA TYR A 90 2.67 19.25 10.14
C TYR A 90 2.11 18.05 9.39
N SER A 91 0.86 17.66 9.64
CA SER A 91 0.22 16.55 8.92
C SER A 91 0.09 16.83 7.43
N LEU A 92 -0.22 18.08 7.04
CA LEU A 92 -0.27 18.46 5.62
C LEU A 92 1.10 18.40 4.93
N ILE A 93 2.18 18.85 5.59
CA ILE A 93 3.55 18.76 5.05
C ILE A 93 3.98 17.30 4.90
N SER A 94 3.74 16.48 5.94
CA SER A 94 4.04 15.04 5.92
C SER A 94 3.34 14.35 4.74
N CYS A 95 2.05 14.63 4.56
CA CYS A 95 1.25 14.06 3.48
C CYS A 95 1.75 14.44 2.08
N ILE A 96 2.09 15.71 1.85
CA ILE A 96 2.61 16.14 0.55
C ILE A 96 3.91 15.39 0.23
N ARG A 97 4.77 15.16 1.22
CA ARG A 97 6.02 14.42 1.04
C ARG A 97 5.78 12.96 0.69
N VAL A 98 4.94 12.28 1.46
CA VAL A 98 4.56 10.87 1.20
C VAL A 98 3.90 10.72 -0.18
N SER A 99 3.03 11.66 -0.55
CA SER A 99 2.34 11.60 -1.83
C SER A 99 3.29 11.82 -3.00
N PHE A 100 4.29 12.70 -2.85
CA PHE A 100 5.31 12.90 -3.86
C PHE A 100 6.20 11.66 -4.02
N SER A 101 6.60 11.00 -2.93
CA SER A 101 7.33 9.74 -3.02
C SER A 101 6.49 8.66 -3.72
N ASN A 102 5.23 8.50 -3.37
CA ASN A 102 4.36 7.49 -3.99
C ASN A 102 4.26 7.68 -5.50
N VAL A 103 4.00 8.90 -6.00
CA VAL A 103 3.94 9.17 -7.45
C VAL A 103 5.28 8.89 -8.15
N MET A 104 6.41 9.19 -7.50
CA MET A 104 7.74 8.93 -8.07
C MET A 104 8.04 7.44 -8.18
N PHE A 105 7.72 6.66 -7.15
CA PHE A 105 7.95 5.21 -7.14
C PHE A 105 6.91 4.44 -7.93
N GLU A 106 5.71 4.98 -8.12
CA GLU A 106 4.70 4.44 -9.04
C GLU A 106 5.27 4.34 -10.45
N MET A 107 5.97 5.35 -10.97
CA MET A 107 6.58 5.25 -12.31
C MET A 107 7.55 4.06 -12.44
N ILE A 108 8.33 3.77 -11.40
CA ILE A 108 9.26 2.64 -11.38
C ILE A 108 8.48 1.32 -11.28
N PHE A 109 7.44 1.27 -10.45
CA PHE A 109 6.50 0.15 -10.34
C PHE A 109 5.88 -0.21 -11.70
N MET A 110 5.41 0.80 -12.44
CA MET A 110 4.79 0.63 -13.76
C MET A 110 5.78 0.03 -14.76
N CYS A 111 7.01 0.56 -14.81
CA CYS A 111 8.07 0.06 -15.69
C CYS A 111 8.37 -1.43 -15.41
N ILE A 112 8.45 -1.80 -14.13
CA ILE A 112 8.71 -3.17 -13.71
C ILE A 112 7.55 -4.08 -14.13
N LEU A 113 6.31 -3.73 -13.80
CA LEU A 113 5.15 -4.56 -14.14
C LEU A 113 4.95 -4.74 -15.65
N ILE A 114 5.21 -3.72 -16.46
CA ILE A 114 5.14 -3.82 -17.92
C ILE A 114 6.23 -4.77 -18.44
N LEU A 115 7.45 -4.68 -17.92
CA LEU A 115 8.55 -5.58 -18.29
C LEU A 115 8.21 -7.04 -17.95
N PHE A 116 7.66 -7.31 -16.76
CA PHE A 116 7.23 -8.65 -16.38
C PHE A 116 6.01 -9.14 -17.17
N GLY A 117 5.07 -8.25 -17.48
CA GLY A 117 3.94 -8.53 -18.36
C GLY A 117 4.38 -8.94 -19.77
N TYR A 118 5.40 -8.26 -20.32
CA TYR A 118 6.01 -8.62 -21.60
C TYR A 118 6.65 -10.01 -21.58
N LEU A 119 7.31 -10.38 -20.47
CA LEU A 119 8.02 -11.66 -20.37
C LEU A 119 7.13 -12.86 -20.12
N TYR A 120 6.12 -12.73 -19.26
CA TYR A 120 5.39 -13.87 -18.72
C TYR A 120 3.90 -13.90 -19.11
N PHE A 121 3.28 -12.74 -19.39
CA PHE A 121 1.84 -12.63 -19.64
C PHE A 121 1.47 -12.45 -21.12
N GLY A 122 2.43 -12.64 -22.03
CA GLY A 122 2.17 -12.64 -23.47
C GLY A 122 1.87 -11.26 -24.05
N TYR A 123 2.26 -10.16 -23.40
CA TYR A 123 2.10 -8.81 -23.95
C TYR A 123 3.03 -8.53 -25.15
N GLY A 124 3.93 -9.44 -25.50
CA GLY A 124 4.96 -9.22 -26.51
C GLY A 124 5.36 -10.45 -27.31
N ASP A 125 6.13 -10.22 -28.37
CA ASP A 125 6.66 -11.27 -29.24
C ASP A 125 7.76 -12.10 -28.53
N PRO A 126 7.77 -13.44 -28.71
CA PRO A 126 8.66 -14.35 -27.97
C PRO A 126 10.16 -14.18 -28.29
N GLY A 127 10.51 -13.45 -29.35
CA GLY A 127 11.86 -13.37 -29.91
C GLY A 127 12.89 -12.56 -29.11
N ILE A 128 12.47 -11.70 -28.17
CA ILE A 128 13.35 -10.78 -27.41
C ILE A 128 13.64 -11.31 -25.97
N SER A 129 13.12 -12.49 -25.64
CA SER A 129 13.06 -13.03 -24.28
C SER A 129 14.43 -13.26 -23.61
N SER A 130 15.47 -13.69 -24.33
CA SER A 130 16.73 -14.14 -23.71
C SER A 130 17.57 -13.02 -23.08
N VAL A 131 17.60 -11.82 -23.67
CA VAL A 131 18.35 -10.67 -23.11
C VAL A 131 17.61 -10.04 -21.95
N LEU A 132 16.28 -10.01 -22.01
CA LEU A 132 15.44 -9.43 -20.96
C LEU A 132 15.44 -10.26 -19.67
N VAL A 133 15.65 -11.58 -19.75
CA VAL A 133 15.82 -12.46 -18.58
C VAL A 133 17.04 -12.05 -17.73
N LEU A 134 18.10 -11.49 -18.34
CA LEU A 134 19.27 -10.98 -17.60
C LEU A 134 18.97 -9.71 -16.79
N ILE A 135 17.91 -8.97 -17.13
CA ILE A 135 17.50 -7.73 -16.46
C ILE A 135 16.62 -8.02 -15.23
N VAL A 136 15.99 -9.21 -15.15
CA VAL A 136 15.15 -9.66 -14.04
C VAL A 136 15.79 -9.48 -12.64
N PRO A 137 17.06 -9.87 -12.37
CA PRO A 137 17.65 -9.68 -11.04
C PRO A 137 17.83 -8.21 -10.66
N ILE A 138 18.10 -7.34 -11.64
CA ILE A 138 18.18 -5.89 -11.42
C ILE A 138 16.78 -5.34 -11.14
N GLY A 139 15.78 -5.79 -11.90
CA GLY A 139 14.37 -5.49 -11.67
C GLY A 139 13.90 -5.88 -10.28
N PHE A 140 14.37 -7.01 -9.74
CA PHE A 140 14.06 -7.44 -8.36
C PHE A 140 14.61 -6.48 -7.30
N LEU A 141 15.86 -6.02 -7.45
CA LEU A 141 16.42 -5.04 -6.52
C LEU A 141 15.66 -3.71 -6.57
N CYS A 142 15.32 -3.23 -7.77
CA CYS A 142 14.47 -2.05 -7.93
C CYS A 142 13.08 -2.25 -7.32
N TRP A 143 12.50 -3.43 -7.50
CA TRP A 143 11.20 -3.79 -6.91
C TRP A 143 11.23 -3.75 -5.38
N LEU A 144 12.27 -4.26 -4.73
CA LEU A 144 12.40 -4.18 -3.27
C LEU A 144 12.42 -2.73 -2.77
N VAL A 145 13.09 -1.82 -3.48
CA VAL A 145 13.09 -0.38 -3.13
C VAL A 145 11.69 0.21 -3.27
N VAL A 146 11.00 -0.11 -4.37
CA VAL A 146 9.60 0.32 -4.60
C VAL A 146 8.68 -0.21 -3.50
N LEU A 147 8.80 -1.49 -3.12
CA LEU A 147 7.99 -2.10 -2.07
C LEU A 147 8.16 -1.38 -0.72
N VAL A 148 9.40 -1.05 -0.35
CA VAL A 148 9.66 -0.35 0.90
C VAL A 148 9.08 1.07 0.86
N SER A 149 9.20 1.76 -0.28
CA SER A 149 8.68 3.11 -0.42
C SER A 149 7.14 3.16 -0.43
N GLU A 150 6.47 2.30 -1.21
CA GLU A 150 5.01 2.31 -1.32
C GLU A 150 4.32 1.96 0.01
N ASN A 151 4.97 1.13 0.82
CA ASN A 151 4.47 0.80 2.15
C ASN A 151 4.88 1.81 3.23
N ASN A 152 5.57 2.90 2.87
CA ASN A 152 6.09 3.93 3.78
C ASN A 152 6.81 3.34 5.00
N ARG A 153 7.66 2.34 4.78
CA ARG A 153 8.42 1.69 5.87
C ARG A 153 9.87 2.09 5.86
N THR A 154 10.47 2.01 7.04
CA THR A 154 11.91 2.24 7.22
C THR A 154 12.69 1.29 6.30
N PRO A 155 13.71 1.79 5.56
CA PRO A 155 14.33 3.12 5.62
C PRO A 155 13.67 4.28 4.83
N LEU A 156 12.63 4.05 4.02
CA LEU A 156 11.99 5.07 3.15
C LEU A 156 10.64 5.54 3.72
N ASP A 157 10.63 5.93 4.99
CA ASP A 157 9.44 6.46 5.65
C ASP A 157 9.50 7.99 5.69
N TYR A 158 9.09 8.62 4.60
CA TYR A 158 9.13 10.09 4.46
C TYR A 158 8.06 10.81 5.29
N GLY A 159 7.08 10.08 5.82
CA GLY A 159 5.95 10.62 6.56
C GLY A 159 6.21 10.75 8.05
N GLU A 160 6.77 9.69 8.66
CA GLU A 160 6.92 9.58 10.12
C GLU A 160 8.37 9.70 10.60
N CYS A 161 9.38 9.51 9.73
CA CYS A 161 10.76 9.31 10.16
C CYS A 161 11.55 10.60 10.44
N GLU A 162 10.95 11.78 10.29
CA GLU A 162 11.59 13.03 10.70
C GLU A 162 11.15 13.45 12.10
N SER A 163 12.14 13.72 12.96
CA SER A 163 11.95 14.10 14.37
C SER A 163 11.09 15.35 14.59
N GLU A 164 10.84 16.11 13.53
CA GLU A 164 9.95 17.28 13.49
C GLU A 164 8.47 16.95 13.30
N LEU A 165 8.16 15.80 12.69
CA LEU A 165 6.79 15.38 12.37
C LEU A 165 6.37 14.26 13.33
N VAL A 166 5.93 14.64 14.53
CA VAL A 166 5.39 13.69 15.53
C VAL A 166 4.24 12.90 14.90
N SER A 167 4.48 11.65 14.48
CA SER A 167 3.53 10.70 13.84
C SER A 167 2.95 11.06 12.45
N GLY A 168 3.60 11.96 11.69
CA GLY A 168 3.32 12.14 10.26
C GLY A 168 1.88 12.55 9.89
N VAL A 169 1.17 11.72 9.12
CA VAL A 169 -0.22 11.95 8.64
C VAL A 169 -1.26 11.51 9.68
N THR A 170 -0.87 10.68 10.66
CA THR A 170 -1.80 10.06 11.63
C THR A 170 -2.01 10.87 12.91
N VAL A 171 -1.32 12.02 13.07
CA VAL A 171 -1.30 12.82 14.32
C VAL A 171 -2.69 13.23 14.81
N GLU A 172 -3.59 13.54 13.88
CA GLU A 172 -4.93 14.05 14.18
C GLU A 172 -5.98 12.95 14.26
N TYR A 173 -5.66 11.76 13.74
CA TYR A 173 -6.59 10.66 13.72
C TYR A 173 -6.53 9.92 15.04
N SER A 174 -7.70 9.74 15.66
CA SER A 174 -7.82 8.97 16.89
C SER A 174 -8.75 7.78 16.68
N SER A 175 -8.68 6.80 17.59
CA SER A 175 -9.68 5.72 17.74
C SER A 175 -9.91 4.92 16.45
N VAL A 176 -11.13 4.93 15.90
CA VAL A 176 -11.53 4.09 14.77
C VAL A 176 -10.83 4.48 13.47
N LEU A 177 -10.70 5.78 13.17
CA LEU A 177 -10.05 6.23 11.93
C LEU A 177 -8.56 5.87 11.91
N PHE A 178 -7.89 6.06 13.05
CA PHE A 178 -6.51 5.63 13.24
C PHE A 178 -6.37 4.12 12.99
N LEU A 179 -7.24 3.31 13.61
CA LEU A 179 -7.24 1.86 13.43
C LEU A 179 -7.41 1.47 11.96
N VAL A 180 -8.33 2.09 11.22
CA VAL A 180 -8.57 1.79 9.80
C VAL A 180 -7.36 2.12 8.95
N ILE A 181 -6.70 3.26 9.17
CA ILE A 181 -5.50 3.66 8.42
C ILE A 181 -4.38 2.62 8.64
N PHE A 182 -4.09 2.27 9.89
CA PHE A 182 -3.08 1.23 10.20
C PHE A 182 -3.46 -0.11 9.59
N ALA A 183 -4.71 -0.54 9.73
CA ALA A 183 -5.18 -1.80 9.16
C ALA A 183 -4.99 -1.83 7.64
N CYS A 184 -5.33 -0.74 6.94
CA CYS A 184 -5.12 -0.63 5.49
C CYS A 184 -3.64 -0.67 5.11
N GLU A 185 -2.74 0.04 5.81
CA GLU A 185 -1.30 -0.04 5.54
C GLU A 185 -0.76 -1.48 5.70
N TYR A 186 -1.15 -2.18 6.77
CA TYR A 186 -0.76 -3.58 6.98
C TYR A 186 -1.34 -4.52 5.92
N ALA A 187 -2.57 -4.26 5.50
CA ALA A 187 -3.23 -5.04 4.48
C ALA A 187 -2.59 -4.85 3.10
N MET A 188 -2.16 -3.62 2.76
CA MET A 188 -1.42 -3.34 1.54
C MET A 188 -0.04 -4.00 1.53
N MET A 189 0.68 -4.01 2.66
CA MET A 189 1.94 -4.76 2.80
C MET A 189 1.77 -6.25 2.47
N PHE A 190 0.66 -6.86 2.90
CA PHE A 190 0.35 -8.24 2.57
C PHE A 190 0.16 -8.43 1.05
N ILE A 191 -0.63 -7.58 0.39
CA ILE A 191 -0.87 -7.68 -1.06
C ILE A 191 0.43 -7.49 -1.85
N PHE A 192 1.25 -6.50 -1.49
CA PHE A 192 2.55 -6.28 -2.12
C PHE A 192 3.47 -7.49 -1.98
N SER A 193 3.49 -8.13 -0.80
CA SER A 193 4.26 -9.36 -0.60
C SER A 193 3.75 -10.50 -1.50
N TRP A 194 2.44 -10.63 -1.67
CA TRP A 194 1.87 -11.62 -2.57
C TRP A 194 2.24 -11.34 -4.04
N ILE A 195 2.10 -10.09 -4.51
CA ILE A 195 2.49 -9.72 -5.88
C ILE A 195 3.97 -9.98 -6.12
N SER A 196 4.83 -9.71 -5.12
CA SER A 196 6.26 -10.01 -5.23
C SER A 196 6.54 -11.49 -5.44
N SER A 197 5.80 -12.37 -4.73
CA SER A 197 5.92 -13.82 -4.91
C SER A 197 5.43 -14.27 -6.28
N PHE A 198 4.35 -13.65 -6.78
CA PHE A 198 3.76 -13.93 -8.08
C PHE A 198 4.70 -13.54 -9.24
N VAL A 199 5.26 -12.32 -9.20
CA VAL A 199 6.08 -11.75 -10.27
C VAL A 199 7.47 -12.38 -10.37
N PHE A 200 8.12 -12.66 -9.24
CA PHE A 200 9.54 -13.09 -9.24
C PHE A 200 9.74 -14.56 -8.93
N TRP A 201 8.96 -15.12 -8.01
CA TRP A 201 9.15 -16.50 -7.58
C TRP A 201 8.28 -17.50 -8.35
N GLY A 202 7.35 -17.01 -9.18
CA GLY A 202 6.48 -17.84 -9.99
C GLY A 202 5.66 -18.75 -9.10
N SER A 203 4.55 -18.26 -8.54
CA SER A 203 3.58 -19.19 -7.96
C SER A 203 3.08 -20.10 -9.07
N SER A 204 3.05 -21.40 -8.81
CA SER A 204 2.63 -22.49 -9.71
C SER A 204 1.16 -22.45 -10.14
N CYS A 205 0.53 -21.28 -10.17
CA CYS A 205 -0.81 -21.03 -10.69
C CYS A 205 -0.68 -20.40 -12.07
N ILE A 206 -0.14 -21.19 -13.01
CA ILE A 206 -0.32 -21.06 -14.46
C ILE A 206 -1.15 -22.28 -14.87
#